data_AF-A0A4Q3L161-F1
#
_entry.id   AF-A0A4Q3L161-F1
#
_cell.length_a   1.000
_cell.length_b   1.000
_cell.length_c   1.000
_cell.angle_alpha   90.00
_cell.angle_beta   90.00
_cell.angle_gamma   90.00
#
_symmetry.space_group_name_H-M   'P 1'
#
loop_
_entity.id
_entity.type
_entity.pdbx_description
1 polymer ?
#
loop_
_entity_poly.entity_id
_entity_poly.type
_entity_poly.pdbx_seq_one_letter_code
_entity_poly.pdbx_strand_id
1 'polypeptide(L)' 'MGNLKQAAAAGSPEALRGAATQFEAMFINMMMKSMREATPAEGADSEQTKTFTTMLDGQVSQNLAKRGMGLADMLVRQM' A
#
# COMPACT_ATOMS: atom_id res chain seq x y z
N MET A 1 -15.65 6.15 -2.64
CA MET A 1 -15.01 7.47 -2.84
C MET A 1 -15.71 8.62 -2.10
N GLY A 2 -17.00 8.53 -1.72
CA GLY A 2 -17.69 9.59 -0.96
C GLY A 2 -17.12 9.86 0.44
N ASN A 3 -16.79 8.80 1.18
CA ASN A 3 -16.27 8.93 2.56
C ASN A 3 -14.89 9.61 2.62
N LEU A 4 -14.06 9.47 1.58
CA LEU A 4 -12.74 10.12 1.49
C LEU A 4 -12.86 11.64 1.30
N LYS A 5 -13.84 12.10 0.51
CA LYS A 5 -14.06 13.53 0.27
C LYS A 5 -14.63 14.26 1.50
N GLN A 6 -15.52 13.61 2.24
CA GLN A 6 -16.06 14.15 3.50
C GLN A 6 -15.00 14.24 4.60
N ALA A 7 -14.15 13.22 4.71
CA ALA A 7 -13.05 13.19 5.67
C ALA A 7 -12.00 14.29 5.38
N ALA A 8 -11.69 14.54 4.10
CA ALA A 8 -10.83 15.65 3.67
C ALA A 8 -11.46 17.03 3.91
N ALA A 9 -12.78 17.19 3.72
CA ALA A 9 -13.49 18.45 3.95
C ALA A 9 -13.61 18.81 5.44
N ALA A 10 -13.55 17.84 6.35
CA ALA A 10 -13.58 18.06 7.79
C ALA A 10 -12.22 18.45 8.39
N GLY A 11 -11.11 18.29 7.65
CA GLY A 11 -9.77 18.70 8.09
C GLY A 11 -9.26 18.00 9.36
N SER A 12 -9.95 16.96 9.85
CA SER A 12 -9.58 16.30 11.10
C SER A 12 -8.26 15.54 10.90
N PRO A 13 -7.29 15.67 11.81
CA PRO A 13 -6.01 14.97 11.74
C PRO A 13 -6.15 13.45 11.55
N GLU A 14 -7.21 12.83 12.08
CA GLU A 14 -7.50 11.41 11.92
C GLU A 14 -7.88 11.04 10.48
N ALA A 15 -8.61 11.91 9.78
CA ALA A 15 -9.00 11.70 8.39
C ALA A 15 -7.78 11.76 7.45
N LEU A 16 -6.91 12.76 7.68
CA LEU A 16 -5.64 12.91 6.97
C LEU A 16 -4.72 11.70 7.22
N ARG A 17 -4.61 11.27 8.48
CA ARG A 17 -3.84 10.07 8.85
C ARG A 17 -4.39 8.81 8.16
N GLY A 18 -5.71 8.61 8.18
CA GLY A 18 -6.34 7.48 7.51
C GLY A 18 -6.09 7.45 6.00
N ALA A 19 -6.19 8.60 5.33
CA ALA A 19 -5.89 8.72 3.90
C ALA A 19 -4.40 8.44 3.61
N ALA A 20 -3.49 8.96 4.43
CA ALA A 20 -2.05 8.74 4.31
C ALA A 20 -1.67 7.26 4.48
N THR A 21 -2.27 6.54 5.45
CA THR A 21 -2.05 5.11 5.62
C THR A 21 -2.54 4.29 4.42
N GLN A 22 -3.69 4.65 3.85
CA GLN A 22 -4.19 3.98 2.63
C GLN A 22 -3.27 4.24 1.43
N PHE A 23 -2.73 5.45 1.31
CA PHE A 23 -1.76 5.78 0.28
C PHE A 23 -0.44 5.01 0.45
N GLU A 24 0.10 4.94 1.67
CA GLU A 24 1.30 4.16 1.99
C GLU A 24 1.12 2.68 1.61
N ALA A 25 -0.05 2.09 1.88
CA ALA A 25 -0.35 0.72 1.48
C ALA A 25 -0.33 0.52 -0.04
N MET A 26 -0.91 1.45 -0.81
CA MET A 26 -0.88 1.41 -2.28
C MET A 26 0.55 1.56 -2.81
N PHE A 27 1.34 2.45 -2.22
CA PHE A 27 2.72 2.68 -2.62
C PHE A 27 3.61 1.46 -2.37
N ILE A 28 3.49 0.83 -1.19
CA ILE A 28 4.19 -0.42 -0.86
C ILE A 28 3.81 -1.52 -1.86
N ASN A 29 2.53 -1.66 -2.19
CA ASN A 29 2.08 -2.65 -3.17
C ASN A 29 2.70 -2.40 -4.55
N MET A 30 2.78 -1.14 -4.98
CA MET A 30 3.42 -0.77 -6.24
C MET A 30 4.93 -1.06 -6.22
N MET A 31 5.63 -0.75 -5.13
CA MET A 31 7.05 -1.10 -4.97
C MET A 31 7.29 -2.61 -5.06
N MET A 32 6.50 -3.41 -4.32
CA MET A 32 6.60 -4.87 -4.34
C MET A 32 6.36 -5.43 -5.75
N LYS A 33 5.35 -4.89 -6.46
CA LYS A 33 5.09 -5.25 -7.85
C LYS A 33 6.28 -4.90 -8.76
N SER A 34 6.81 -3.69 -8.66
CA SER A 34 7.95 -3.26 -9.48
C SER A 34 9.21 -4.09 -9.21
N MET A 35 9.48 -4.47 -7.95
CA MET A 35 10.59 -5.37 -7.62
C MET A 35 10.41 -6.75 -8.26
N ARG A 36 9.18 -7.28 -8.29
CA ARG A 36 8.85 -8.56 -8.92
C ARG A 36 8.93 -8.50 -10.44
N GLU A 37 8.50 -7.41 -11.06
CA GLU A 37 8.67 -7.17 -12.51
C GLU A 37 10.14 -7.03 -12.91
N ALA A 38 10.97 -6.45 -12.03
CA ALA A 38 12.41 -6.29 -12.25
C ALA A 38 13.22 -7.57 -11.95
N THR A 39 12.64 -8.56 -11.26
CA THR A 39 13.30 -9.84 -10.96
C THR A 39 12.90 -10.86 -12.03
N PRO A 40 13.84 -11.42 -12.81
CA PRO A 40 13.52 -12.50 -13.74
C PRO A 40 12.89 -13.65 -12.96
N ALA A 41 11.74 -14.16 -13.41
CA ALA A 41 11.13 -15.33 -12.80
C ALA A 41 12.11 -16.50 -12.94
N GLU A 42 12.73 -16.93 -11.84
CA GLU A 42 13.58 -18.10 -11.81
C GLU A 42 12.70 -19.36 -11.91
N GLY A 43 12.41 -19.78 -13.15
CA GLY A 43 11.71 -21.02 -13.46
C GLY A 43 10.30 -20.85 -14.02
N ALA A 44 9.68 -21.99 -14.36
CA ALA A 44 8.32 -22.06 -14.88
C ALA A 44 7.29 -21.68 -13.82
N ASP A 45 7.19 -20.38 -13.53
CA ASP A 45 6.17 -19.82 -12.65
C ASP A 45 4.79 -20.05 -13.27
N SER A 46 4.10 -21.07 -12.77
CA SER A 46 2.71 -21.34 -13.12
C SER A 46 1.82 -20.14 -12.77
N GLU A 47 0.73 -19.94 -13.50
CA GLU A 47 -0.23 -18.87 -13.18
C GLU A 47 -0.81 -18.99 -11.77
N GLN A 48 -0.89 -20.22 -11.24
CA GLN A 48 -1.27 -20.52 -9.87
C GLN A 48 -0.26 -19.93 -8.86
N THR A 49 1.04 -20.09 -9.10
CA THR A 49 2.10 -19.50 -8.26
C THR A 49 1.99 -17.99 -8.25
N LYS A 50 1.82 -17.35 -9.41
CA LYS A 50 1.67 -15.89 -9.52
C LYS A 50 0.46 -15.37 -8.76
N THR A 51 -0.67 -16.07 -8.86
CA THR A 51 -1.91 -15.72 -8.15
C THR A 51 -1.72 -15.80 -6.64
N PHE A 52 -1.15 -16.91 -6.14
CA PHE A 52 -0.93 -17.11 -4.70
C PHE A 52 0.03 -16.07 -4.13
N THR A 53 1.08 -15.75 -4.88
CA THR A 53 2.05 -14.76 -4.43
C THR A 53 1.51 -13.33 -4.48
N THR A 54 0.63 -13.00 -5.44
CA THR A 54 -0.06 -11.71 -5.47
C THR A 54 -0.96 -11.53 -4.23
N MET A 55 -1.68 -12.58 -3.82
CA MET A 55 -2.48 -12.54 -2.60
C MET A 55 -1.61 -12.36 -1.35
N LEU A 56 -0.48 -13.05 -1.28
CA LEU A 56 0.49 -12.91 -0.19
C LEU A 56 1.03 -11.48 -0.11
N ASP A 57 1.46 -10.91 -1.23
CA ASP A 57 1.99 -9.54 -1.31
C ASP A 57 0.94 -8.52 -0.86
N GLY A 58 -0.34 -8.74 -1.19
CA GLY A 58 -1.45 -7.94 -0.70
C GLY A 58 -1.55 -7.95 0.83
N GLN A 59 -1.49 -9.14 1.44
CA GLN A 59 -1.56 -9.29 2.90
C GLN A 59 -0.32 -8.69 3.60
N VAL A 60 0.87 -8.89 3.03
CA VAL A 60 2.12 -8.29 3.54
C VAL A 60 2.03 -6.77 3.48
N SER A 61 1.58 -6.20 2.36
CA SER A 61 1.43 -4.75 2.18
C SER A 61 0.47 -4.16 3.22
N GLN A 62 -0.67 -4.82 3.46
CA GLN A 62 -1.62 -4.39 4.49
C GLN A 62 -1.04 -4.46 5.91
N ASN A 63 -0.30 -5.53 6.24
CA ASN A 63 0.34 -5.67 7.54
C ASN A 63 1.45 -4.61 7.74
N LEU A 64 2.21 -4.31 6.69
CA LEU A 64 3.30 -3.36 6.73
C LEU A 64 2.78 -1.92 6.89
N ALA A 65 1.70 -1.57 6.19
CA ALA A 65 1.01 -0.29 6.36
C ALA A 65 0.38 -0.14 7.76
N LYS A 66 -0.23 -1.21 8.31
CA LYS A 66 -0.79 -1.19 9.69
C LYS A 66 0.28 -1.04 10.76
N ARG A 67 1.48 -1.60 10.54
CA ARG A 67 2.61 -1.49 11.46
C ARG A 67 3.19 -0.07 11.49
N GLY A 68 2.92 0.74 10.45
CA GLY A 68 3.39 2.12 10.31
C GLY A 68 4.89 2.15 10.04
N MET A 69 5.28 2.24 8.77
CA MET A 69 6.69 2.44 8.41
C MET A 69 7.09 3.92 8.45
N GLY A 70 6.17 4.80 8.85
CA GLY A 70 6.40 6.23 8.97
C GLY A 70 6.33 6.99 7.64
N LEU A 71 6.07 6.34 6.49
CA LEU A 71 5.88 7.06 5.23
C LEU A 71 4.55 7.82 5.25
N ALA A 72 3.51 7.27 5.86
CA ALA A 72 2.26 7.99 6.09
C ALA A 72 2.46 9.24 6.96
N ASP A 73 3.26 9.15 8.02
CA ASP A 73 3.59 10.28 8.89
C ASP A 73 4.48 11.32 8.19
N MET A 74 5.40 10.89 7.32
CA MET A 74 6.21 11.79 6.49
C MET A 74 5.38 12.55 5.45
N LEU A 75 4.38 11.89 4.83
CA LEU A 75 3.46 12.53 3.90
C LEU A 75 2.59 13.58 4.60
N VAL A 76 2.05 13.27 5.78
CA VAL A 76 1.28 14.24 6.58
C VAL A 76 2.14 15.43 7.01
N ARG A 77 3.43 15.22 7.31
CA ARG A 77 4.38 16.30 7.64
C ARG A 77 4.68 17.26 6.48
N GLN A 78 4.44 16.84 5.24
CA GLN A 78 4.79 17.60 4.04
C GLN A 78 3.58 18.31 3.39
N MET A 79 2.37 18.13 3.95
CA MET A 79 1.16 18.90 3.60
C MET A 79 0.94 20.04 4.60
#